data_AF-A0A2K0UHE7-F1
#
_entry.id   AF-A0A2K0UHE7-F1
#
_cell.length_a   1.000
_cell.length_b   1.000
_cell.length_c   1.000
_cell.angle_alpha   90.00
_cell.angle_beta   90.00
_cell.angle_gamma   90.00
#
_symmetry.space_group_name_H-M   'P 1'
#
loop_
_entity.id
_entity.type
_entity.pdbx_description
1 polymer ?
#
loop_
_entity_poly.entity_id
_entity_poly.type
_entity_poly.pdbx_seq_one_letter_code
_entity_poly.pdbx_strand_id
1 'polypeptide(L)'
;MEVIQPFTLAPWEVRLQVILNSQGEEEEDKIKELAKAGWAVRIATSSSARNDLVGVGVAIRIPISVARAGKISETFSVTLGTREEHNPYTAELAAIAHGLNYLPEMKYRVIVIVTSNKSAAQAIGNPRQQSGQGHIREIYDAVEKLRRDGNRVKLIWLPRDSELKIQKTAKMSARCATEPYMTPQRGFAKAKTTILNRTRADIRTERKLLDGVGRHSRKVNSALPGKHTRLLYDQLSWKEASVLAQLRTGMARLNGYLYQIRVAPTDECLYRRAKEMVEHFLFRCVKWTVQRKEMLQCTEEKRGNLSFHLGGKAASDGQEWTPNMDAVRATIRFAIATGRLEQR
;
A
#
# COMPACT_ATOMS: atom_id res chain seq x y z
N MET A 1 -8.79 17.57 8.02
CA MET A 1 -8.13 16.24 7.91
C MET A 1 -7.69 15.83 9.30
N GLU A 2 -7.72 14.55 9.65
CA GLU A 2 -7.29 14.10 10.99
C GLU A 2 -5.80 14.39 11.28
N VAL A 3 -5.48 14.54 12.56
CA VAL A 3 -4.10 14.59 13.06
C VAL A 3 -3.75 13.22 13.63
N ILE A 4 -2.73 12.58 13.09
CA ILE A 4 -2.24 11.26 13.55
C ILE A 4 -1.06 11.48 14.48
N GLN A 5 -1.25 11.16 15.76
CA GLN A 5 -0.23 11.17 16.78
C GLN A 5 0.58 9.86 16.78
N PRO A 6 1.83 9.86 17.28
CA PRO A 6 2.64 8.64 17.38
C PRO A 6 1.97 7.53 18.22
N PHE A 7 1.29 7.93 19.30
CA PHE A 7 0.57 7.03 20.18
C PHE A 7 -0.90 7.46 20.25
N THR A 8 -1.82 6.53 20.00
CA THR A 8 -3.27 6.79 20.12
C THR A 8 -3.73 6.81 21.57
N LEU A 9 -3.10 5.96 22.39
CA LEU A 9 -3.40 5.72 23.81
C LEU A 9 -2.09 5.60 24.57
N ALA A 10 -2.11 5.86 25.88
CA ALA A 10 -0.91 5.69 26.68
C ALA A 10 -0.49 4.20 26.74
N PRO A 11 0.81 3.87 26.83
CA PRO A 11 1.29 2.48 26.87
C PRO A 11 0.73 1.64 28.02
N TRP A 12 0.43 2.27 29.16
CA TRP A 12 -0.07 1.63 30.38
C TRP A 12 -1.59 1.49 30.45
N GLU A 13 -2.35 2.03 29.49
CA GLU A 13 -3.81 1.89 29.47
C GLU A 13 -4.25 0.46 29.14
N VAL A 14 -5.25 -0.03 29.88
CA VAL A 14 -5.78 -1.40 29.73
C VAL A 14 -6.50 -1.54 28.40
N ARG A 15 -5.96 -2.39 27.52
CA ARG A 15 -6.52 -2.66 26.19
C ARG A 15 -7.88 -3.33 26.25
N LEU A 16 -8.68 -3.10 25.21
CA LEU A 16 -9.95 -3.81 25.04
C LEU A 16 -9.65 -5.27 24.69
N GLN A 17 -10.38 -6.20 25.31
CA GLN A 17 -10.30 -7.61 24.93
C GLN A 17 -10.93 -7.80 23.55
N VAL A 18 -10.09 -8.07 22.55
CA VAL A 18 -10.50 -8.34 21.17
C VAL A 18 -10.29 -9.81 20.86
N ILE A 19 -11.37 -10.46 20.44
CA ILE A 19 -11.36 -11.84 19.97
C ILE A 19 -11.32 -11.81 18.45
N LEU A 20 -10.20 -12.23 17.89
CA LEU A 20 -9.99 -12.43 16.47
C LEU A 20 -9.98 -13.95 16.27
N ASN A 21 -10.82 -14.53 15.40
CA ASN A 21 -10.83 -15.99 15.22
C ASN A 21 -9.41 -16.55 15.01
N SER A 22 -8.96 -17.31 16.00
CA SER A 22 -7.76 -18.14 15.96
C SER A 22 -7.75 -19.03 17.20
N GLN A 23 -8.38 -20.21 17.11
CA GLN A 23 -8.00 -21.50 17.74
C GLN A 23 -9.17 -22.50 17.69
N GLY A 24 -9.35 -23.18 16.55
CA GLY A 24 -10.24 -24.35 16.42
C GLY A 24 -11.75 -24.06 16.30
N GLU A 25 -12.50 -25.06 15.84
CA GLU A 25 -13.94 -24.99 15.61
C GLU A 25 -14.75 -24.80 16.91
N GLU A 26 -14.33 -25.44 18.00
CA GLU A 26 -15.01 -25.36 19.30
C GLU A 26 -14.99 -23.95 19.93
N GLU A 27 -13.90 -23.20 19.77
CA GLU A 27 -13.85 -21.81 20.25
C GLU A 27 -14.71 -20.90 19.38
N GLU A 28 -14.77 -21.16 18.08
CA GLU A 28 -15.63 -20.40 17.18
C GLU A 28 -17.11 -20.54 17.56
N ASP A 29 -17.53 -21.74 17.96
CA ASP A 29 -18.89 -21.98 18.43
C ASP A 29 -19.17 -21.29 19.77
N LYS A 30 -18.23 -21.34 20.72
CA LYS A 30 -18.35 -20.58 21.99
C LYS A 30 -18.45 -19.07 21.76
N ILE A 31 -17.70 -18.54 20.79
CA ILE A 31 -17.73 -17.13 20.38
C ILE A 31 -19.09 -16.79 19.76
N LYS A 32 -19.61 -17.64 18.88
CA LYS A 32 -20.95 -17.47 18.28
C LYS A 32 -22.03 -17.53 19.35
N GLU A 33 -21.95 -18.42 20.32
CA GLU A 33 -22.90 -18.51 21.43
C GLU A 33 -22.84 -17.27 22.34
N LEU A 34 -21.65 -16.75 22.65
CA LEU A 34 -21.49 -15.46 23.32
C LEU A 34 -22.13 -14.30 22.53
N ALA A 35 -22.01 -14.30 21.20
CA ALA A 35 -22.65 -13.30 20.35
C ALA A 35 -24.18 -13.49 20.22
N LYS A 36 -24.71 -14.67 20.53
CA LYS A 36 -26.15 -14.97 20.56
C LYS A 36 -26.79 -14.79 21.95
N ALA A 37 -25.98 -14.77 23.00
CA ALA A 37 -26.42 -14.70 24.40
C ALA A 37 -27.46 -13.60 24.63
N GLY A 38 -28.71 -14.00 24.92
CA GLY A 38 -29.85 -13.10 25.06
C GLY A 38 -29.80 -12.17 26.28
N TRP A 39 -29.00 -12.53 27.28
CA TRP A 39 -28.81 -11.75 28.51
C TRP A 39 -27.77 -10.63 28.36
N ALA A 40 -26.96 -10.65 27.30
CA ALA A 40 -25.93 -9.64 27.03
C ALA A 40 -26.47 -8.51 26.14
N VAL A 41 -25.96 -7.30 26.35
CA VAL A 41 -26.15 -6.20 25.40
C VAL A 41 -25.29 -6.48 24.18
N ARG A 42 -25.89 -6.42 22.99
CA ARG A 42 -25.19 -6.75 21.74
C ARG A 42 -25.20 -5.56 20.81
N ILE A 43 -24.03 -5.20 20.32
CA ILE A 43 -23.84 -4.18 19.29
C ILE A 43 -23.24 -4.89 18.09
N ALA A 44 -23.90 -4.85 16.95
CA ALA A 44 -23.30 -5.28 15.69
C ALA A 44 -23.02 -4.05 14.83
N THR A 45 -21.83 -4.02 14.24
CA THR A 45 -21.41 -2.96 13.33
C THR A 45 -21.09 -3.54 11.96
N SER A 46 -21.34 -2.71 10.94
CA SER A 46 -20.86 -2.98 9.60
C SER A 46 -20.61 -1.68 8.85
N SER A 47 -19.85 -1.79 7.78
CA SER A 47 -19.51 -0.71 6.87
C SER A 47 -19.89 -1.08 5.44
N SER A 48 -20.16 -0.06 4.62
CA SER A 48 -20.37 -0.20 3.18
C SER A 48 -19.54 0.86 2.45
N ALA A 49 -19.00 0.51 1.29
CA ALA A 49 -18.38 1.48 0.39
C ALA A 49 -18.84 1.19 -1.03
N ARG A 50 -19.78 1.98 -1.52
CA ARG A 50 -20.48 1.83 -2.82
C ARG A 50 -20.95 3.21 -3.27
N ASN A 51 -21.19 3.40 -4.56
CA ASN A 51 -21.69 4.66 -5.12
C ASN A 51 -20.84 5.89 -4.70
N ASP A 52 -19.52 5.72 -4.63
CA ASP A 52 -18.55 6.69 -4.10
C ASP A 52 -18.80 7.22 -2.68
N LEU A 53 -19.71 6.59 -1.95
CA LEU A 53 -19.99 6.86 -0.54
C LEU A 53 -19.41 5.76 0.34
N VAL A 54 -19.14 6.14 1.59
CA VAL A 54 -18.79 5.23 2.67
C VAL A 54 -19.85 5.39 3.76
N GLY A 55 -20.52 4.29 4.10
CA GLY A 55 -21.62 4.24 5.04
C GLY A 55 -21.33 3.37 6.25
N VAL A 56 -21.96 3.74 7.35
CA VAL A 56 -21.92 3.14 8.67
C VAL A 56 -23.27 2.50 8.95
N GLY A 57 -23.26 1.28 9.47
CA GLY A 57 -24.45 0.60 9.96
C GLY A 57 -24.22 0.04 11.35
N VAL A 58 -25.14 0.33 12.27
CA VAL A 58 -25.10 -0.18 13.64
C VAL A 58 -26.45 -0.82 13.95
N ALA A 59 -26.44 -1.97 14.60
CA ALA A 59 -27.62 -2.59 15.18
C ALA A 59 -27.35 -2.92 16.65
N ILE A 60 -28.20 -2.44 17.55
CA ILE A 60 -28.07 -2.64 18.99
C ILE A 60 -29.25 -3.47 19.47
N ARG A 61 -28.99 -4.44 20.33
CA ARG A 61 -30.00 -5.19 21.06
C ARG A 61 -29.71 -5.14 22.55
N ILE A 62 -30.66 -4.62 23.31
CA ILE A 62 -30.60 -4.49 24.76
C ILE A 62 -31.57 -5.53 25.37
N PRO A 63 -31.14 -6.32 26.37
CA PRO A 63 -32.02 -7.27 27.05
C PRO A 63 -33.22 -6.57 27.71
N ILE A 64 -34.35 -7.27 27.79
CA ILE A 64 -35.61 -6.75 28.38
C ILE A 64 -35.39 -6.26 29.81
N SER A 65 -34.52 -6.94 30.58
CA SER A 65 -34.17 -6.57 31.96
C SER A 65 -33.47 -5.21 32.10
N VAL A 66 -33.13 -4.56 30.99
CA VAL A 66 -32.42 -3.28 30.95
C VAL A 66 -33.10 -2.25 30.04
N ALA A 67 -34.02 -2.68 29.18
CA ALA A 67 -34.70 -1.80 28.24
C ALA A 67 -35.60 -0.79 28.98
N ARG A 68 -35.28 0.51 28.87
CA ARG A 68 -36.20 1.59 29.27
C ARG A 68 -37.25 1.77 28.17
N ALA A 69 -38.52 1.90 28.55
CA ALA A 69 -39.66 2.10 27.63
C ALA A 69 -39.88 1.02 26.55
N GLY A 70 -39.44 -0.22 26.77
CA GLY A 70 -39.70 -1.35 25.86
C GLY A 70 -38.87 -1.35 24.57
N LYS A 71 -37.88 -0.45 24.42
CA LYS A 71 -37.06 -0.36 23.21
C LYS A 71 -35.90 -1.36 23.27
N ILE A 72 -36.15 -2.56 22.76
CA ILE A 72 -35.26 -3.74 22.85
C ILE A 72 -34.23 -3.77 21.70
N SER A 73 -34.50 -3.09 20.58
CA SER A 73 -33.64 -3.09 19.39
C SER A 73 -33.62 -1.74 18.73
N GLU A 74 -32.44 -1.33 18.26
CA GLU A 74 -32.21 -0.05 17.57
C GLU A 74 -31.29 -0.26 16.37
N THR A 75 -31.48 0.54 15.34
CA THR A 75 -30.64 0.51 14.14
C THR A 75 -30.28 1.93 13.72
N PHE A 76 -29.02 2.12 13.33
CA PHE A 76 -28.50 3.39 12.86
C PHE A 76 -27.83 3.21 11.51
N SER A 77 -28.02 4.20 10.66
CA SER A 77 -27.47 4.27 9.31
C SER A 77 -26.95 5.68 9.09
N VAL A 78 -25.64 5.83 8.87
CA VAL A 78 -25.00 7.13 8.70
C VAL A 78 -24.04 7.10 7.52
N THR A 79 -24.15 8.08 6.63
CA THR A 79 -23.18 8.29 5.54
C THR A 79 -21.99 9.08 6.08
N LEU A 80 -20.83 8.44 6.17
CA LEU A 80 -19.63 9.03 6.76
C LEU A 80 -18.99 10.07 5.84
N GLY A 81 -18.99 9.82 4.53
CA GLY A 81 -18.27 10.63 3.56
C GLY A 81 -18.08 9.92 2.24
N THR A 82 -17.25 10.51 1.38
CA THR A 82 -16.91 9.92 0.08
C THR A 82 -15.80 8.88 0.23
N ARG A 83 -15.64 8.02 -0.79
CA ARG A 83 -14.52 7.06 -0.88
C ARG A 83 -13.15 7.74 -1.07
N GLU A 84 -13.13 9.03 -1.38
CA GLU A 84 -11.89 9.80 -1.46
C GLU A 84 -11.36 10.18 -0.07
N GLU A 85 -12.28 10.39 0.86
CA GLU A 85 -11.98 10.92 2.19
C GLU A 85 -11.98 9.83 3.26
N HIS A 86 -12.74 8.77 3.05
CA HIS A 86 -12.96 7.70 4.02
C HIS A 86 -12.82 6.31 3.40
N ASN A 87 -12.66 5.33 4.27
CA ASN A 87 -12.61 3.92 3.88
C ASN A 87 -13.51 3.06 4.80
N PRO A 88 -13.85 1.82 4.42
CA PRO A 88 -14.66 0.92 5.26
C PRO A 88 -14.10 0.72 6.67
N TYR A 89 -12.78 0.77 6.83
CA TYR A 89 -12.13 0.64 8.13
C TYR A 89 -12.47 1.82 9.07
N THR A 90 -12.37 3.07 8.60
CA THR A 90 -12.75 4.24 9.41
C THR A 90 -14.25 4.28 9.70
N ALA A 91 -15.08 3.81 8.77
CA ALA A 91 -16.51 3.69 8.98
C ALA A 91 -16.86 2.66 10.05
N GLU A 92 -16.16 1.53 10.09
CA GLU A 92 -16.38 0.55 11.14
C GLU A 92 -15.97 1.08 12.53
N LEU A 93 -14.88 1.84 12.63
CA LEU A 93 -14.50 2.49 13.89
C LEU A 93 -15.57 3.49 14.36
N ALA A 94 -16.06 4.34 13.44
CA ALA A 94 -17.14 5.27 13.75
C ALA A 94 -18.42 4.54 14.18
N ALA A 95 -18.73 3.39 13.56
CA ALA A 95 -19.85 2.53 13.93
C ALA A 95 -19.76 2.04 15.38
N ILE A 96 -18.57 1.58 15.79
CA ILE A 96 -18.34 1.06 17.14
C ILE A 96 -18.43 2.20 18.16
N ALA A 97 -17.82 3.35 17.86
CA ALA A 97 -17.91 4.55 18.71
C ALA A 97 -19.37 4.98 18.90
N HIS A 98 -20.14 5.09 17.82
CA HIS A 98 -21.56 5.45 17.87
C HIS A 98 -22.38 4.43 18.65
N GLY A 99 -22.15 3.14 18.41
CA GLY A 99 -22.88 2.07 19.10
C GLY A 99 -22.67 2.08 20.62
N LEU A 100 -21.44 2.37 21.07
CA LEU A 100 -21.12 2.47 22.50
C LEU A 100 -21.71 3.71 23.16
N ASN A 101 -21.62 4.87 22.49
CA ASN A 101 -22.14 6.13 23.02
C ASN A 101 -23.68 6.19 23.06
N TYR A 102 -24.36 5.33 22.30
CA TYR A 102 -25.83 5.23 22.36
C TYR A 102 -26.34 4.46 23.58
N LEU A 103 -25.51 3.62 24.19
CA LEU A 103 -25.96 2.77 25.29
C LEU A 103 -26.47 3.62 26.48
N PRO A 104 -27.64 3.30 27.06
CA PRO A 104 -28.11 3.99 28.25
C PRO A 104 -27.21 3.70 29.45
N GLU A 105 -27.38 4.45 30.53
CA GLU A 105 -26.75 4.13 31.80
C GLU A 105 -27.17 2.74 32.29
N MET A 106 -26.19 1.84 32.40
CA MET A 106 -26.37 0.44 32.76
C MET A 106 -25.20 0.01 33.63
N LYS A 107 -25.43 -0.88 34.60
CA LYS A 107 -24.41 -1.37 35.53
C LYS A 107 -24.33 -2.89 35.52
N TYR A 108 -23.12 -3.42 35.73
CA TYR A 108 -22.84 -4.85 35.89
C TYR A 108 -23.35 -5.73 34.75
N ARG A 109 -23.32 -5.24 33.50
CA ARG A 109 -23.71 -5.98 32.30
C ARG A 109 -22.50 -6.42 31.47
N VAL A 110 -22.72 -7.44 30.65
CA VAL A 110 -21.77 -7.82 29.60
C VAL A 110 -22.24 -7.22 28.28
N ILE A 111 -21.32 -6.52 27.62
CA ILE A 111 -21.54 -5.86 26.34
C ILE A 111 -20.66 -6.56 25.32
N VAL A 112 -21.29 -7.12 24.29
CA VAL A 112 -20.61 -7.81 23.20
C VAL A 112 -20.74 -6.96 21.94
N ILE A 113 -19.60 -6.50 21.43
CA ILE A 113 -19.51 -5.78 20.17
C ILE A 113 -19.08 -6.79 19.11
N VAL A 114 -19.83 -6.87 18.01
CA VAL A 114 -19.53 -7.72 16.87
C VAL A 114 -19.22 -6.83 15.67
N THR A 115 -18.02 -6.94 15.14
CA THR A 115 -17.62 -6.22 13.92
C THR A 115 -17.36 -7.16 12.76
N SER A 116 -17.73 -6.71 11.57
CA SER A 116 -17.42 -7.41 10.32
C SER A 116 -16.01 -7.11 9.77
N ASN A 117 -15.30 -6.13 10.35
CA ASN A 117 -14.01 -5.67 9.85
C ASN A 117 -12.85 -6.09 10.78
N LYS A 118 -12.05 -7.05 10.30
CA LYS A 118 -10.89 -7.57 11.04
C LYS A 118 -9.86 -6.48 11.37
N SER A 119 -9.66 -5.55 10.44
CA SER A 119 -8.68 -4.47 10.59
C SER A 119 -9.11 -3.50 11.70
N ALA A 120 -10.40 -3.20 11.80
CA ALA A 120 -10.96 -2.36 12.86
C ALA A 120 -10.80 -3.03 14.23
N ALA A 121 -11.13 -4.33 14.32
CA ALA A 121 -10.93 -5.11 15.53
C ALA A 121 -9.45 -5.12 15.97
N GLN A 122 -8.54 -5.42 15.05
CA GLN A 122 -7.09 -5.40 15.31
C GLN A 122 -6.60 -4.04 15.78
N ALA A 123 -7.04 -2.95 15.13
CA ALA A 123 -6.64 -1.60 15.50
C ALA A 123 -7.16 -1.18 16.88
N ILE A 124 -8.35 -1.62 17.28
CA ILE A 124 -8.87 -1.37 18.63
C ILE A 124 -8.11 -2.21 19.67
N GLY A 125 -7.79 -3.47 19.36
CA GLY A 125 -7.07 -4.35 20.28
C GLY A 125 -5.62 -3.93 20.52
N ASN A 126 -4.97 -3.38 19.50
CA ASN A 126 -3.63 -2.83 19.61
C ASN A 126 -3.48 -1.53 18.81
N PRO A 127 -3.92 -0.38 19.37
CA PRO A 127 -3.82 0.90 18.68
C PRO A 127 -2.37 1.34 18.48
N ARG A 128 -1.96 1.53 17.23
CA ARG A 128 -0.64 2.06 16.83
C ARG A 128 -0.78 3.47 16.20
N GLN A 129 0.17 3.83 15.35
CA GLN A 129 0.12 5.00 14.48
C GLN A 129 -0.67 4.68 13.20
N GLN A 130 -1.98 4.95 13.18
CA GLN A 130 -2.85 4.73 12.02
C GLN A 130 -3.91 5.83 11.85
N SER A 131 -4.67 5.81 10.76
CA SER A 131 -5.88 6.63 10.61
C SER A 131 -7.00 6.18 11.56
N GLY A 132 -7.93 7.07 11.90
CA GLY A 132 -9.07 6.76 12.76
C GLY A 132 -8.80 6.88 14.27
N GLN A 133 -7.70 7.54 14.67
CA GLN A 133 -7.35 7.71 16.09
C GLN A 133 -8.40 8.47 16.89
N GLY A 134 -9.13 9.39 16.27
CA GLY A 134 -10.27 10.07 16.91
C GLY A 134 -11.32 9.07 17.38
N HIS A 135 -11.79 8.21 16.48
CA HIS A 135 -12.76 7.17 16.81
C HIS A 135 -12.21 6.13 17.79
N ILE A 136 -10.93 5.76 17.70
CA ILE A 136 -10.33 4.84 18.68
C ILE A 136 -10.36 5.45 20.08
N ARG A 137 -10.01 6.74 20.23
CA ARG A 137 -10.09 7.43 21.53
C ARG A 137 -11.53 7.49 22.03
N GLU A 138 -12.48 7.87 21.18
CA GLU A 138 -13.92 7.87 21.53
C GLU A 138 -14.42 6.49 21.99
N ILE A 139 -13.96 5.41 21.36
CA ILE A 139 -14.29 4.03 21.76
C ILE A 139 -13.72 3.74 23.15
N TYR A 140 -12.45 4.07 23.39
CA TYR A 140 -11.81 3.81 24.68
C TYR A 140 -12.43 4.66 25.80
N ASP A 141 -12.74 5.93 25.57
CA ASP A 141 -13.45 6.79 26.51
C ASP A 141 -14.82 6.20 26.90
N ALA A 142 -15.58 5.71 25.91
CA ALA A 142 -16.87 5.07 26.15
C ALA A 142 -16.73 3.74 26.91
N VAL A 143 -15.74 2.91 26.54
CA VAL A 143 -15.44 1.65 27.23
C VAL A 143 -15.03 1.89 28.68
N GLU A 144 -14.23 2.91 28.96
CA GLU A 144 -13.82 3.26 30.32
C GLU A 144 -15.01 3.68 31.17
N LYS A 145 -15.91 4.53 30.65
CA LYS A 145 -17.15 4.89 31.35
C LYS A 145 -17.96 3.66 31.71
N LEU A 146 -18.17 2.76 30.74
CA LEU A 146 -18.89 1.50 30.96
C LEU A 146 -18.18 0.60 31.99
N ARG A 147 -16.84 0.54 31.98
CA ARG A 147 -16.05 -0.23 32.96
C ARG A 147 -16.19 0.34 34.38
N ARG A 148 -16.24 1.67 34.56
CA ARG A 148 -16.46 2.32 35.86
C ARG A 148 -17.80 1.93 36.48
N ASP A 149 -18.81 1.71 35.63
CA ASP A 149 -20.13 1.20 36.02
C ASP A 149 -20.18 -0.33 36.23
N GLY A 150 -19.02 -1.00 36.25
CA GLY A 150 -18.91 -2.44 36.48
C GLY A 150 -19.26 -3.30 35.27
N ASN A 151 -19.42 -2.70 34.07
CA ASN A 151 -19.71 -3.47 32.86
C ASN A 151 -18.45 -4.10 32.27
N ARG A 152 -18.62 -5.25 31.60
CA ARG A 152 -17.56 -5.95 30.88
C ARG A 152 -17.81 -5.82 29.38
N VAL A 153 -16.88 -5.18 28.68
CA VAL A 153 -16.96 -5.01 27.22
C VAL A 153 -16.03 -5.98 26.53
N LYS A 154 -16.54 -6.71 25.54
CA LYS A 154 -15.77 -7.59 24.64
C LYS A 154 -16.03 -7.21 23.19
N LEU A 155 -14.97 -7.14 22.40
CA LEU A 155 -15.06 -6.97 20.95
C LEU A 155 -14.74 -8.29 20.26
N ILE A 156 -15.60 -8.69 19.34
CA ILE A 156 -15.50 -9.95 18.60
C ILE A 156 -15.51 -9.59 17.12
N TRP A 157 -14.49 -10.05 16.40
CA TRP A 157 -14.55 -10.05 14.95
C TRP A 157 -15.22 -11.33 14.46
N LEU A 158 -16.24 -11.19 13.62
CA LEU A 158 -16.84 -12.31 12.91
C LEU A 158 -16.80 -12.06 11.40
N PRO A 159 -16.55 -13.10 10.60
CA PRO A 159 -16.62 -12.98 9.15
C PRO A 159 -18.02 -12.53 8.72
N ARG A 160 -18.08 -11.91 7.54
CA ARG A 160 -19.31 -11.31 7.01
C ARG A 160 -20.43 -12.32 6.76
N ASP A 161 -20.08 -13.59 6.57
CA ASP A 161 -21.02 -14.68 6.28
C ASP A 161 -21.56 -15.34 7.56
N SER A 162 -21.33 -14.75 8.74
CA SER A 162 -21.92 -15.27 9.98
C SER A 162 -23.45 -15.15 9.94
N GLU A 163 -24.14 -16.19 10.41
CA GLU A 163 -25.61 -16.27 10.37
C GLU A 163 -26.32 -15.33 11.37
N LEU A 164 -25.59 -14.49 12.10
CA LEU A 164 -26.14 -13.63 13.14
C LEU A 164 -27.10 -12.58 12.54
N LYS A 165 -28.38 -12.70 12.90
CA LYS A 165 -29.44 -11.78 12.48
C LYS A 165 -29.06 -10.30 12.72
N ILE A 166 -28.47 -9.98 13.87
CA ILE A 166 -28.06 -8.61 14.23
C ILE A 166 -26.97 -8.06 13.29
N GLN A 167 -26.03 -8.90 12.84
CA GLN A 167 -24.99 -8.51 11.89
C GLN A 167 -25.57 -8.26 10.49
N LYS A 168 -26.52 -9.10 10.06
CA LYS A 168 -27.28 -8.88 8.81
C LYS A 168 -28.04 -7.55 8.86
N THR A 169 -28.67 -7.22 9.99
CA THR A 169 -29.33 -5.93 10.19
C THR A 169 -28.34 -4.77 10.10
N ALA A 170 -27.21 -4.82 10.80
CA ALA A 170 -26.17 -3.79 10.71
C ALA A 170 -25.64 -3.63 9.28
N LYS A 171 -25.50 -4.74 8.54
CA LYS A 171 -25.07 -4.69 7.13
C LYS A 171 -26.10 -4.04 6.23
N MET A 172 -27.39 -4.30 6.44
CA MET A 172 -28.46 -3.63 5.71
C MET A 172 -28.46 -2.12 5.99
N SER A 173 -28.35 -1.70 7.24
CA SER A 173 -28.22 -0.29 7.59
C SER A 173 -27.00 0.37 6.94
N ALA A 174 -25.84 -0.30 6.92
CA ALA A 174 -24.65 0.23 6.25
C ALA A 174 -24.86 0.40 4.73
N ARG A 175 -25.65 -0.48 4.10
CA ARG A 175 -25.99 -0.37 2.67
C ARG A 175 -26.92 0.81 2.42
N CYS A 176 -27.95 0.99 3.26
CA CYS A 176 -28.84 2.15 3.20
C CYS A 176 -28.05 3.47 3.23
N ALA A 177 -27.03 3.57 4.09
CA ALA A 177 -26.13 4.73 4.16
C ALA A 177 -25.27 4.97 2.90
N THR A 178 -25.27 4.06 1.94
CA THR A 178 -24.54 4.17 0.66
C THR A 178 -25.46 4.12 -0.55
N GLU A 179 -26.77 4.24 -0.36
CA GLU A 179 -27.70 4.35 -1.49
C GLU A 179 -27.43 5.64 -2.29
N PRO A 180 -27.77 5.65 -3.59
CA PRO A 180 -27.65 6.86 -4.40
C PRO A 180 -28.34 8.05 -3.72
N TYR A 181 -27.77 9.25 -3.90
CA TYR A 181 -28.30 10.52 -3.37
C TYR A 181 -28.21 10.72 -1.84
N MET A 182 -27.64 9.77 -1.10
CA MET A 182 -27.34 9.99 0.32
C MET A 182 -26.31 11.11 0.50
N THR A 183 -26.53 11.99 1.47
CA THR A 183 -25.63 13.10 1.77
C THR A 183 -24.71 12.75 2.94
N PRO A 184 -23.39 12.95 2.79
CA PRO A 184 -22.45 12.81 3.91
C PRO A 184 -22.81 13.69 5.10
N GLN A 185 -22.80 13.10 6.29
CA GLN A 185 -22.98 13.86 7.52
C GLN A 185 -21.74 14.72 7.80
N ARG A 186 -21.96 15.98 8.18
CA ARG A 186 -20.87 16.91 8.54
C ARG A 186 -20.29 16.54 9.91
N GLY A 187 -18.98 16.74 10.09
CA GLY A 187 -18.29 16.64 11.38
C GLY A 187 -17.26 15.50 11.48
N PHE A 188 -17.26 14.54 10.56
CA PHE A 188 -16.27 13.46 10.56
C PHE A 188 -14.91 13.94 10.05
N ALA A 189 -13.85 13.60 10.78
CA ALA A 189 -12.49 13.91 10.36
C ALA A 189 -12.08 12.99 9.20
N LYS A 190 -11.75 13.59 8.05
CA LYS A 190 -11.29 12.87 6.85
C LYS A 190 -10.04 12.04 7.14
N ALA A 191 -10.00 10.81 6.63
CA ALA A 191 -8.92 9.84 6.84
C ALA A 191 -7.66 10.24 6.05
N LYS A 192 -6.59 10.60 6.77
CA LYS A 192 -5.36 11.14 6.20
C LYS A 192 -4.67 10.14 5.26
N THR A 193 -4.61 8.87 5.64
CA THR A 193 -3.95 7.83 4.83
C THR A 193 -4.68 7.56 3.52
N THR A 194 -6.02 7.58 3.52
CA THR A 194 -6.84 7.41 2.30
C THR A 194 -6.54 8.52 1.30
N ILE A 195 -6.58 9.77 1.75
CA ILE A 195 -6.30 10.94 0.91
C ILE A 195 -4.88 10.87 0.35
N LEU A 196 -3.87 10.65 1.21
CA LEU A 196 -2.48 10.57 0.77
C LEU A 196 -2.22 9.46 -0.24
N ASN A 197 -2.82 8.29 -0.06
CA ASN A 197 -2.66 7.17 -1.00
C ASN A 197 -3.30 7.48 -2.35
N ARG A 198 -4.47 8.14 -2.35
CA ARG A 198 -5.12 8.59 -3.59
C ARG A 198 -4.30 9.65 -4.30
N THR A 199 -3.90 10.72 -3.61
CA THR A 199 -3.03 11.76 -4.19
C THR A 199 -1.74 11.17 -4.75
N ARG A 200 -1.13 10.17 -4.08
CA ARG A 200 0.04 9.45 -4.62
C ARG A 200 -0.29 8.65 -5.89
N ALA A 201 -1.47 8.05 -5.98
CA ALA A 201 -1.91 7.32 -7.17
C ALA A 201 -2.19 8.27 -8.34
N ASP A 202 -2.80 9.42 -8.06
CA ASP A 202 -3.07 10.47 -9.05
C ASP A 202 -1.76 11.03 -9.61
N ILE A 203 -0.84 11.43 -8.73
CA ILE A 203 0.52 11.87 -9.10
C ILE A 203 1.26 10.79 -9.92
N ARG A 204 1.12 9.51 -9.58
CA ARG A 204 1.74 8.42 -10.36
C ARG A 204 1.13 8.29 -11.75
N THR A 205 -0.16 8.56 -11.88
CA THR A 205 -0.88 8.50 -13.14
C THR A 205 -0.51 9.68 -14.03
N GLU A 206 -0.43 10.88 -13.46
CA GLU A 206 0.03 12.10 -14.13
C GLU A 206 1.50 12.01 -14.57
N ARG A 207 2.36 11.42 -13.71
CA ARG A 207 3.80 11.23 -14.00
C ARG A 207 4.09 10.03 -14.90
N LYS A 208 3.08 9.42 -15.54
CA LYS A 208 3.33 8.41 -16.57
C LYS A 208 4.09 9.07 -17.71
N LEU A 209 5.28 8.55 -17.98
CA LEU A 209 6.08 9.01 -19.11
C LEU A 209 5.34 8.75 -20.42
N LEU A 210 5.37 9.72 -21.34
CA LEU A 210 4.82 9.57 -22.69
C LEU A 210 5.37 8.32 -23.38
N ASP A 211 4.56 7.74 -24.25
CA ASP A 211 4.96 6.60 -25.06
C ASP A 211 6.16 6.98 -25.94
N GLY A 212 7.24 6.21 -25.81
CA GLY A 212 8.51 6.45 -26.50
C GLY A 212 9.63 7.03 -25.64
N VAL A 213 9.34 7.57 -24.44
CA VAL A 213 10.37 8.08 -23.53
C VAL A 213 11.10 6.92 -22.85
N GLY A 214 12.44 6.94 -22.90
CA GLY A 214 13.29 5.93 -22.26
C GLY A 214 13.32 4.57 -22.99
N ARG A 215 12.98 4.51 -24.29
CA ARG A 215 13.02 3.27 -25.08
C ARG A 215 14.35 2.51 -24.96
N HIS A 216 15.48 3.21 -25.05
CA HIS A 216 16.81 2.59 -24.88
C HIS A 216 16.99 2.02 -23.46
N SER A 217 16.69 2.79 -22.42
CA SER A 217 16.81 2.31 -21.04
C SER A 217 15.90 1.13 -20.72
N ARG A 218 14.68 1.11 -21.27
CA ARG A 218 13.75 -0.04 -21.15
C ARG A 218 14.24 -1.26 -21.92
N LYS A 219 14.86 -1.06 -23.10
CA LYS A 219 15.54 -2.14 -23.86
C LYS A 219 16.70 -2.74 -23.07
N VAL A 220 17.50 -1.90 -22.42
CA VAL A 220 18.60 -2.34 -21.55
C VAL A 220 18.06 -3.04 -20.30
N ASN A 221 16.97 -2.55 -19.72
CA ASN A 221 16.45 -3.05 -18.46
C ASN A 221 14.92 -3.01 -18.45
N SER A 222 14.29 -4.17 -18.69
CA SER A 222 12.83 -4.33 -18.69
C SER A 222 12.23 -4.18 -17.29
N ALA A 223 13.02 -4.35 -16.24
CA ALA A 223 12.61 -4.25 -14.83
C ALA A 223 12.63 -2.82 -14.27
N LEU A 224 12.64 -1.77 -15.12
CA LEU A 224 12.61 -0.38 -14.65
C LEU A 224 11.18 0.07 -14.29
N PRO A 225 11.01 0.83 -13.20
CA PRO A 225 12.00 1.14 -12.15
C PRO A 225 12.13 -0.01 -11.14
N GLY A 226 13.35 -0.25 -10.62
CA GLY A 226 13.58 -1.35 -9.66
C GLY A 226 14.71 -1.07 -8.67
N LYS A 227 14.63 -1.67 -7.47
CA LYS A 227 15.61 -1.50 -6.37
C LYS A 227 17.02 -1.91 -6.78
N HIS A 228 17.15 -2.87 -7.71
CA HIS A 228 18.44 -3.31 -8.26
C HIS A 228 19.22 -2.19 -8.94
N THR A 229 18.53 -1.19 -9.51
CA THR A 229 19.22 -0.06 -10.14
C THR A 229 19.97 0.74 -9.10
N ARG A 230 19.40 0.95 -7.90
CA ARG A 230 20.12 1.61 -6.80
C ARG A 230 21.34 0.79 -6.36
N LEU A 231 21.17 -0.50 -6.11
CA LEU A 231 22.27 -1.40 -5.70
C LEU A 231 23.41 -1.43 -6.73
N LEU A 232 23.08 -1.35 -8.02
CA LEU A 232 24.05 -1.29 -9.10
C LEU A 232 24.94 -0.04 -9.04
N TYR A 233 24.36 1.12 -8.75
CA TYR A 233 25.09 2.40 -8.70
C TYR A 233 25.76 2.67 -7.36
N ASP A 234 25.21 2.20 -6.24
CA ASP A 234 25.76 2.42 -4.89
C ASP A 234 27.17 1.82 -4.72
N GLN A 235 27.56 0.86 -5.57
CA GLN A 235 28.88 0.21 -5.54
C GLN A 235 29.92 0.85 -6.48
N LEU A 236 29.56 1.91 -7.21
CA LEU A 236 30.40 2.53 -8.22
C LEU A 236 30.88 3.91 -7.78
N SER A 237 32.12 4.25 -8.12
CA SER A 237 32.61 5.63 -8.00
C SER A 237 31.84 6.56 -8.94
N TRP A 238 31.90 7.88 -8.69
CA TRP A 238 31.22 8.87 -9.53
C TRP A 238 31.58 8.75 -11.02
N LYS A 239 32.86 8.50 -11.33
CA LYS A 239 33.35 8.33 -12.70
C LYS A 239 32.75 7.08 -13.36
N GLU A 240 32.74 5.96 -12.66
CA GLU A 240 32.16 4.70 -13.12
C GLU A 240 30.65 4.78 -13.31
N ALA A 241 29.95 5.40 -12.35
CA ALA A 241 28.52 5.64 -12.39
C ALA A 241 28.13 6.53 -13.58
N SER A 242 28.90 7.59 -13.85
CA SER A 242 28.68 8.48 -15.01
C SER A 242 28.81 7.73 -16.35
N VAL A 243 29.86 6.92 -16.50
CA VAL A 243 30.05 6.07 -17.69
C VAL A 243 28.90 5.08 -17.85
N LEU A 244 28.52 4.38 -16.77
CA LEU A 244 27.41 3.44 -16.81
C LEU A 244 26.07 4.13 -17.13
N ALA A 245 25.83 5.32 -16.59
CA ALA A 245 24.64 6.12 -16.90
C ALA A 245 24.57 6.52 -18.37
N GLN A 246 25.68 6.97 -18.97
CA GLN A 246 25.75 7.26 -20.41
C GLN A 246 25.38 6.02 -21.24
N LEU A 247 25.93 4.85 -20.91
CA LEU A 247 25.66 3.60 -21.63
C LEU A 247 24.21 3.11 -21.45
N ARG A 248 23.65 3.19 -20.24
CA ARG A 248 22.28 2.73 -19.90
C ARG A 248 21.18 3.67 -20.38
N THR A 249 21.47 4.95 -20.55
CA THR A 249 20.52 5.92 -21.11
C THR A 249 20.63 6.02 -22.63
N GLY A 250 21.77 5.65 -23.20
CA GLY A 250 22.07 5.89 -24.61
C GLY A 250 22.41 7.35 -24.90
N MET A 251 22.35 8.22 -23.88
CA MET A 251 22.78 9.63 -23.92
C MET A 251 24.30 9.67 -23.67
N ALA A 252 25.03 8.95 -24.52
CA ALA A 252 26.47 8.82 -24.45
C ALA A 252 27.14 9.76 -25.45
N ARG A 253 28.40 10.11 -25.22
CA ARG A 253 29.23 10.88 -26.17
C ARG A 253 29.65 10.06 -27.40
N LEU A 254 28.70 9.40 -28.04
CA LEU A 254 28.84 8.65 -29.28
C LEU A 254 28.11 9.40 -30.40
N ASN A 255 28.60 9.29 -31.65
CA ASN A 255 28.07 10.05 -32.78
C ASN A 255 26.58 9.83 -32.99
N GLY A 256 26.05 8.64 -32.67
CA GLY A 256 24.61 8.35 -32.71
C GLY A 256 23.75 9.34 -31.91
N TYR A 257 24.15 9.65 -30.67
CA TYR A 257 23.44 10.63 -29.83
C TYR A 257 23.86 12.07 -30.14
N LEU A 258 25.16 12.31 -30.37
CA LEU A 258 25.68 13.65 -30.67
C LEU A 258 25.08 14.24 -31.96
N TYR A 259 24.81 13.41 -32.97
CA TYR A 259 24.12 13.83 -34.18
C TYR A 259 22.64 14.18 -33.91
N GLN A 260 21.95 13.40 -33.08
CA GLN A 260 20.56 13.69 -32.69
C GLN A 260 20.41 15.06 -32.02
N ILE A 261 21.41 15.47 -31.22
CA ILE A 261 21.45 16.78 -30.57
C ILE A 261 22.19 17.85 -31.39
N ARG A 262 22.53 17.56 -32.66
CA ARG A 262 23.19 18.48 -33.61
C ARG A 262 24.57 18.98 -33.19
N VAL A 263 25.28 18.21 -32.36
CA VAL A 263 26.66 18.50 -31.95
C VAL A 263 27.68 17.87 -32.92
N ALA A 264 27.36 16.69 -33.47
CA ALA A 264 28.20 16.02 -34.46
C ALA A 264 27.61 16.16 -35.87
N PRO A 265 28.45 16.25 -36.92
CA PRO A 265 27.98 16.38 -38.31
C PRO A 265 27.41 15.08 -38.89
N THR A 266 27.78 13.91 -38.34
CA THR A 266 27.32 12.59 -38.78
C THR A 266 27.04 11.69 -37.58
N ASP A 267 26.16 10.69 -37.75
CA ASP A 267 25.89 9.66 -36.73
C ASP A 267 26.75 8.40 -36.90
N GLU A 268 27.63 8.39 -37.91
CA GLU A 268 28.44 7.24 -38.29
C GLU A 268 29.75 7.14 -37.51
N CYS A 269 30.19 5.90 -37.31
CA CYS A 269 31.54 5.58 -36.86
C CYS A 269 32.54 5.70 -38.02
N LEU A 270 33.62 6.46 -37.79
CA LEU A 270 34.71 6.71 -38.75
C LEU A 270 35.32 5.42 -39.33
N TYR A 271 35.25 4.30 -38.62
CA TYR A 271 35.94 3.06 -38.98
C TYR A 271 35.04 2.01 -39.66
N ARG A 272 33.71 2.18 -39.69
CA ARG A 272 32.81 1.15 -40.25
C ARG A 272 31.57 1.69 -40.97
N ARG A 273 31.43 3.01 -41.21
CA ARG A 273 30.24 3.64 -41.85
C ARG A 273 28.92 3.06 -41.32
N ALA A 274 28.87 2.83 -40.01
CA ALA A 274 27.74 2.29 -39.30
C ALA A 274 27.42 3.23 -38.15
N LYS A 275 26.13 3.37 -37.82
CA LYS A 275 25.69 4.27 -36.76
C LYS A 275 26.40 3.96 -35.43
N GLU A 276 27.09 4.95 -34.86
CA GLU A 276 27.85 4.81 -33.60
C GLU A 276 26.89 4.87 -32.40
N MET A 277 26.19 3.76 -32.15
CA MET A 277 25.37 3.56 -30.95
C MET A 277 26.12 2.74 -29.89
N VAL A 278 25.56 2.65 -28.69
CA VAL A 278 26.14 1.89 -27.57
C VAL A 278 26.48 0.45 -27.97
N GLU A 279 25.59 -0.24 -28.67
CA GLU A 279 25.84 -1.62 -29.15
C GLU A 279 27.03 -1.69 -30.13
N HIS A 280 27.17 -0.70 -31.02
CA HIS A 280 28.31 -0.64 -31.94
C HIS A 280 29.60 -0.40 -31.17
N PHE A 281 29.61 0.57 -30.26
CA PHE A 281 30.75 0.91 -29.42
C PHE A 281 31.22 -0.30 -28.59
N LEU A 282 30.30 -0.95 -27.89
CA LEU A 282 30.59 -2.09 -27.02
C LEU A 282 30.98 -3.35 -27.79
N PHE A 283 30.36 -3.66 -28.94
CA PHE A 283 30.49 -5.01 -29.52
C PHE A 283 31.00 -5.07 -30.97
N ARG A 284 31.04 -3.96 -31.72
CA ARG A 284 31.31 -4.02 -33.17
C ARG A 284 32.44 -3.11 -33.67
N CYS A 285 32.75 -2.01 -32.98
CA CYS A 285 33.78 -1.07 -33.41
C CYS A 285 35.16 -1.72 -33.42
N VAL A 286 35.87 -1.66 -34.56
CA VAL A 286 37.20 -2.28 -34.77
C VAL A 286 38.32 -1.56 -34.02
N LYS A 287 38.16 -0.25 -33.79
CA LYS A 287 39.15 0.56 -33.07
C LYS A 287 39.43 0.03 -31.65
N TRP A 288 38.40 -0.49 -31.00
CA TRP A 288 38.44 -0.86 -29.59
C TRP A 288 38.66 -2.35 -29.34
N THR A 289 39.16 -3.08 -30.34
CA THR A 289 39.30 -4.55 -30.28
C THR A 289 40.24 -5.00 -29.15
N VAL A 290 41.31 -4.25 -28.89
CA VAL A 290 42.28 -4.60 -27.83
C VAL A 290 41.66 -4.42 -26.45
N GLN A 291 41.05 -3.26 -26.19
CA GLN A 291 40.40 -2.93 -24.92
C GLN A 291 39.21 -3.85 -24.63
N ARG A 292 38.53 -4.37 -25.66
CA ARG A 292 37.35 -5.21 -25.53
C ARG A 292 37.65 -6.64 -25.03
N LYS A 293 38.90 -7.11 -25.12
CA LYS A 293 39.28 -8.49 -24.78
C LYS A 293 38.84 -8.88 -23.36
N GLU A 294 39.15 -8.05 -22.36
CA GLU A 294 38.78 -8.29 -20.95
C GLU A 294 37.26 -8.38 -20.80
N MET A 295 36.51 -7.45 -21.40
CA MET A 295 35.05 -7.41 -21.30
C MET A 295 34.37 -8.64 -21.93
N LEU A 296 34.91 -9.19 -23.02
CA LEU A 296 34.35 -10.38 -23.68
C LEU A 296 34.76 -11.70 -23.02
N GLN A 297 35.74 -11.69 -22.12
CA GLN A 297 36.14 -12.87 -21.35
C GLN A 297 35.18 -13.15 -20.17
N CYS A 298 34.34 -12.17 -19.78
CA CYS A 298 33.39 -12.34 -18.69
C CYS A 298 32.24 -13.34 -18.99
N THR A 299 32.03 -13.74 -20.25
CA THR A 299 30.97 -14.66 -20.64
C THR A 299 31.19 -15.25 -22.04
N GLU A 300 30.88 -16.54 -22.23
CA GLU A 300 30.87 -17.17 -23.55
C GLU A 300 29.50 -17.05 -24.24
N GLU A 301 28.42 -17.17 -23.47
CA GLU A 301 27.04 -17.23 -23.99
C GLU A 301 26.41 -15.85 -24.24
N LYS A 302 26.80 -14.81 -23.47
CA LYS A 302 26.12 -13.49 -23.47
C LYS A 302 26.95 -12.36 -24.09
N ARG A 303 27.92 -12.69 -24.96
CA ARG A 303 28.91 -11.74 -25.56
C ARG A 303 28.31 -10.52 -26.29
N GLY A 304 27.07 -10.59 -26.76
CA GLY A 304 26.38 -9.49 -27.44
C GLY A 304 25.19 -8.93 -26.66
N ASN A 305 24.99 -9.35 -25.41
CA ASN A 305 23.80 -9.00 -24.64
C ASN A 305 24.01 -7.66 -23.91
N LEU A 306 23.38 -6.61 -24.44
CA LEU A 306 23.46 -5.26 -23.89
C LEU A 306 22.97 -5.18 -22.44
N SER A 307 21.88 -5.87 -22.11
CA SER A 307 21.31 -5.90 -20.76
C SER A 307 22.29 -6.52 -19.76
N PHE A 308 22.92 -7.64 -20.14
CA PHE A 308 23.91 -8.32 -19.30
C PHE A 308 25.10 -7.42 -18.96
N HIS A 309 25.73 -6.83 -19.98
CA HIS A 309 26.92 -5.97 -19.81
C HIS A 309 26.62 -4.66 -19.09
N LEU A 310 25.37 -4.20 -19.11
CA LEU A 310 24.97 -2.97 -18.44
C LEU A 310 24.23 -3.20 -17.12
N GLY A 311 24.07 -4.43 -16.64
CA GLY A 311 23.42 -4.74 -15.37
C GLY A 311 21.91 -4.49 -15.40
N GLY A 312 21.26 -4.76 -16.53
CA GLY A 312 19.82 -4.67 -16.74
C GLY A 312 19.19 -6.04 -16.98
N LYS A 313 17.89 -6.16 -16.69
CA LYS A 313 17.12 -7.38 -16.96
C LYS A 313 16.79 -7.44 -18.46
N ALA A 314 17.26 -8.48 -19.14
CA ALA A 314 16.85 -8.78 -20.51
C ALA A 314 15.42 -9.33 -20.54
N ALA A 315 14.75 -9.24 -21.69
CA ALA A 315 13.43 -9.85 -21.87
C ALA A 315 13.45 -11.40 -21.74
N SER A 316 14.60 -12.01 -22.03
CA SER A 316 14.82 -13.46 -21.91
C SER A 316 15.17 -13.93 -20.49
N ASP A 317 15.39 -13.02 -19.54
CA ASP A 317 15.77 -13.38 -18.18
C ASP A 317 14.54 -13.79 -17.35
N GLY A 318 14.72 -14.82 -16.49
CA GLY A 318 13.67 -15.34 -15.62
C GLY A 318 13.17 -14.37 -14.55
N GLN A 319 12.19 -14.80 -13.76
CA GLN A 319 11.61 -13.98 -12.70
C GLN A 319 12.61 -13.68 -11.58
N GLU A 320 13.44 -14.66 -11.23
CA GLU A 320 14.58 -14.52 -10.33
C GLU A 320 15.83 -14.16 -11.15
N TRP A 321 16.21 -12.89 -11.12
CA TRP A 321 17.36 -12.37 -11.85
C TRP A 321 18.12 -11.36 -11.00
N THR A 322 19.45 -11.41 -11.09
CA THR A 322 20.35 -10.43 -10.46
C THR A 322 21.39 -9.93 -11.46
N PRO A 323 21.81 -8.65 -11.38
CA PRO A 323 22.88 -8.12 -12.22
C PRO A 323 24.22 -8.84 -11.95
N ASN A 324 24.93 -9.21 -13.01
CA ASN A 324 26.31 -9.68 -12.89
C ASN A 324 27.26 -8.48 -12.75
N MET A 325 27.74 -8.22 -11.54
CA MET A 325 28.58 -7.05 -11.25
C MET A 325 29.96 -7.11 -11.90
N ASP A 326 30.51 -8.29 -12.13
CA ASP A 326 31.83 -8.44 -12.77
C ASP A 326 31.76 -8.05 -14.24
N ALA A 327 30.70 -8.48 -14.95
CA ALA A 327 30.44 -8.07 -16.31
C ALA A 327 30.25 -6.55 -16.44
N VAL A 328 29.49 -5.96 -15.50
CA VAL A 328 29.28 -4.50 -15.46
C VAL A 328 30.59 -3.75 -15.24
N ARG A 329 31.40 -4.18 -14.26
CA ARG A 329 32.70 -3.55 -13.97
C ARG A 329 33.65 -3.67 -15.15
N ALA A 330 33.72 -4.82 -15.82
CA ALA A 330 34.53 -5.01 -17.01
C ALA A 330 34.08 -4.08 -18.16
N THR A 331 32.76 -3.91 -18.35
CA THR A 331 32.22 -2.97 -19.33
C THR A 331 32.54 -1.51 -19.00
N ILE A 332 32.52 -1.14 -17.72
CA ILE A 332 32.93 0.20 -17.26
C ILE A 332 34.42 0.43 -17.50
N ARG A 333 35.29 -0.52 -17.10
CA ARG A 333 36.74 -0.45 -17.34
C ARG A 333 37.07 -0.30 -18.82
N PHE A 334 36.42 -1.10 -19.66
CA PHE A 334 36.50 -0.97 -21.12
C PHE A 334 36.21 0.47 -21.56
N ALA A 335 35.05 1.00 -21.18
CA ALA A 335 34.61 2.32 -21.61
C ALA A 335 35.55 3.44 -21.11
N ILE A 336 36.04 3.35 -19.86
CA ILE A 336 37.03 4.29 -19.32
C ILE A 336 38.35 4.20 -20.09
N ALA A 337 38.88 3.00 -20.34
CA ALA A 337 40.13 2.80 -21.05
C ALA A 337 40.13 3.35 -22.50
N THR A 338 38.96 3.47 -23.12
CA THR A 338 38.85 4.09 -24.44
C THR A 338 38.95 5.63 -24.43
N GLY A 339 38.68 6.27 -23.28
CA GLY A 339 38.52 7.73 -23.18
C GLY A 339 37.38 8.31 -24.04
N ARG A 340 36.59 7.48 -24.73
CA ARG A 340 35.60 7.93 -25.72
C ARG A 340 34.43 8.72 -25.10
N LEU A 341 34.09 8.39 -23.85
CA LEU A 341 32.94 8.92 -23.12
C LEU A 341 33.28 10.04 -22.13
N GLU A 342 34.56 10.44 -22.05
CA GLU A 342 35.02 11.44 -21.10
C GLU A 342 34.67 12.88 -21.54
N GLN A 343 34.62 13.78 -20.55
CA GLN A 343 34.61 15.21 -20.79
C GLN A 343 36.01 15.66 -21.16
N ARG A 344 36.22 16.08 -22.41
CA ARG A 344 37.39 16.86 -22.80
C ARG A 344 37.27 18.27 -22.25
#